data_AF-K7FZQ6-F1
#
_entry.id   AF-K7FZQ6-F1
#
_cell.length_a   1.000
_cell.length_b   1.000
_cell.length_c   1.000
_cell.angle_alpha   90.00
_cell.angle_beta   90.00
_cell.angle_gamma   90.00
#
_symmetry.space_group_name_H-M   'P 1'
#
loop_
_entity.id
_entity.type
_entity.pdbx_description
1 polymer ?
#
loop_
_entity_poly.entity_id
_entity_poly.type
_entity_poly.pdbx_seq_one_letter_code
_entity_poly.pdbx_strand_id
1 'polypeptide(L)'
;MKPNVKELTETAVIFEDGSRVEDIDVLLFATGYNFSFPFLEEDVLKINNNHAPLYKFVFPPHLEKPTLAVIGLLQPLGAIMPIAELQTRWATQVFKGLLKLPSADDMMADIAKKIKENEKRYVPSQHITLQVQYIDHVDELASLLGVKPNLPFLFLTDPKLALEVCRSDLSKH
;
A
#
# COMPACT_ATOMS: atom_id res chain seq x y z
N MET A 1 -23.95 8.75 13.96
CA MET A 1 -23.45 7.40 13.65
C MET A 1 -23.97 6.43 14.68
N LYS A 2 -24.40 5.22 14.29
CA LYS A 2 -24.66 4.13 15.23
C LYS A 2 -23.32 3.45 15.61
N PRO A 3 -23.17 2.93 16.84
CA PRO A 3 -21.97 2.19 17.22
C PRO A 3 -21.93 0.80 16.55
N ASN A 4 -20.94 -0.03 16.88
CA ASN A 4 -20.87 -1.38 16.32
C ASN A 4 -22.11 -2.22 16.70
N VAL A 5 -22.41 -3.20 15.86
CA VAL A 5 -23.45 -4.20 16.13
C VAL A 5 -22.97 -5.13 17.23
N LYS A 6 -23.77 -5.24 18.29
CA LYS A 6 -23.55 -6.18 19.40
C LYS A 6 -24.23 -7.52 19.15
N GLU A 7 -25.46 -7.49 18.64
CA GLU A 7 -26.27 -8.69 18.42
C GLU A 7 -27.25 -8.48 17.26
N LEU A 8 -27.46 -9.53 16.49
CA LEU A 8 -28.49 -9.63 15.45
C LEU A 8 -29.58 -10.59 15.93
N THR A 9 -30.83 -10.17 15.87
CA THR A 9 -32.00 -11.05 16.05
C THR A 9 -32.63 -11.35 14.68
N GLU A 10 -33.75 -12.07 14.66
CA GLU A 10 -34.46 -12.41 13.42
C GLU A 10 -34.86 -11.17 12.60
N THR A 11 -35.22 -10.06 13.26
CA THR A 11 -35.71 -8.84 12.60
C THR A 11 -35.09 -7.55 13.13
N ALA A 12 -34.12 -7.64 14.05
CA ALA A 12 -33.59 -6.47 14.74
C ALA A 12 -32.06 -6.48 14.87
N VAL A 13 -31.51 -5.28 15.03
CA VAL A 13 -30.09 -5.03 15.32
C VAL A 13 -29.97 -4.34 16.67
N ILE A 14 -29.19 -4.91 17.57
CA ILE A 14 -28.84 -4.33 18.88
C ILE A 14 -27.40 -3.82 18.78
N PHE A 15 -27.20 -2.54 19.12
CA PHE A 15 -25.90 -1.88 19.05
C PHE A 15 -25.21 -1.86 20.43
N GLU A 16 -23.89 -1.61 20.44
CA GLU A 16 -23.10 -1.59 21.68
C GLU A 16 -23.55 -0.54 22.71
N ASP A 17 -24.21 0.54 22.28
CA ASP A 17 -24.81 1.56 23.17
C ASP A 17 -26.15 1.13 23.78
N GLY A 18 -26.61 -0.09 23.49
CA GLY A 18 -27.90 -0.61 23.92
C GLY A 18 -29.09 -0.14 23.07
N SER A 19 -28.88 0.71 22.06
CA SER A 19 -29.95 1.07 21.13
C SER A 19 -30.33 -0.11 20.24
N ARG A 20 -31.60 -0.16 19.86
CA ARG A 20 -32.19 -1.24 19.04
C ARG A 20 -32.92 -0.66 17.84
N VAL A 21 -32.80 -1.32 16.70
CA VAL A 21 -33.56 -1.02 15.47
C VAL A 21 -34.29 -2.29 15.06
N GLU A 22 -35.61 -2.22 14.97
CA GLU A 22 -36.50 -3.31 14.54
C GLU A 22 -36.74 -3.28 13.03
N ASP A 23 -37.44 -4.30 12.52
CA ASP A 23 -37.95 -4.39 11.15
C ASP A 23 -36.87 -4.18 10.07
N ILE A 24 -35.71 -4.81 10.27
CA ILE A 24 -34.59 -4.78 9.31
C ILE A 24 -34.81 -5.88 8.26
N ASP A 25 -35.04 -5.47 7.01
CA ASP A 25 -35.19 -6.41 5.89
C ASP A 25 -33.86 -6.89 5.30
N VAL A 26 -32.83 -6.04 5.34
CA VAL A 26 -31.55 -6.28 4.66
C VAL A 26 -30.38 -5.82 5.52
N LEU A 27 -29.39 -6.71 5.68
CA LEU A 27 -28.10 -6.41 6.27
C LEU A 27 -27.00 -6.52 5.21
N LEU A 28 -26.31 -5.41 4.94
CA LEU A 28 -25.21 -5.37 3.97
C LEU A 28 -23.85 -5.37 4.70
N PHE A 29 -23.09 -6.45 4.56
CA PHE A 29 -21.73 -6.55 5.09
C PHE A 29 -20.73 -5.88 4.13
N ALA A 30 -20.44 -4.61 4.37
CA ALA A 30 -19.38 -3.87 3.70
C ALA A 30 -18.03 -3.98 4.45
N THR A 31 -17.66 -5.18 4.92
CA THR A 31 -16.52 -5.43 5.83
C THR A 31 -15.16 -5.56 5.12
N GLY A 32 -15.10 -5.23 3.82
CA GLY A 32 -13.87 -5.31 3.03
C GLY A 32 -13.62 -6.67 2.40
N TYR A 33 -12.37 -6.89 1.97
CA TYR A 33 -11.92 -8.07 1.23
C TYR A 33 -10.60 -8.61 1.78
N ASN A 34 -10.41 -9.92 1.64
CA ASN A 34 -9.12 -10.58 1.82
C ASN A 34 -8.48 -10.85 0.46
N PHE A 35 -7.15 -11.01 0.43
CA PHE A 35 -6.44 -11.38 -0.80
C PHE A 35 -5.62 -12.67 -0.61
N SER A 36 -5.46 -13.42 -1.70
CA SER A 36 -4.63 -14.61 -1.78
C SER A 36 -4.12 -14.79 -3.22
N PHE A 37 -3.02 -15.54 -3.37
CA PHE A 37 -2.49 -15.93 -4.67
C PHE A 37 -2.47 -17.47 -4.77
N PRO A 38 -3.60 -18.12 -5.07
CA PRO A 38 -3.71 -19.59 -5.04
C PRO A 38 -2.87 -20.30 -6.11
N PHE A 39 -2.27 -19.53 -7.03
CA PHE A 39 -1.36 -20.00 -8.06
C PHE A 39 0.12 -19.87 -7.66
N LEU A 40 0.43 -19.30 -6.50
CA LEU A 40 1.79 -19.25 -5.94
C LEU A 40 1.92 -20.25 -4.80
N GLU A 41 3.08 -20.90 -4.73
CA GLU A 41 3.44 -21.75 -3.60
C GLU A 41 3.71 -20.88 -2.35
N GLU A 42 3.41 -21.39 -1.16
CA GLU A 42 3.51 -20.62 0.09
C GLU A 42 4.96 -20.21 0.45
N ASP A 43 5.95 -20.96 -0.03
CA ASP A 43 7.37 -20.67 0.14
C ASP A 43 7.83 -19.49 -0.74
N VAL A 44 7.16 -19.25 -1.88
CA VAL A 44 7.39 -18.10 -2.76
C VAL A 44 6.86 -16.81 -2.14
N LEU A 45 5.61 -16.83 -1.66
CA LEU A 45 4.99 -15.68 -1.01
C LEU A 45 3.97 -16.11 0.03
N LYS A 46 4.38 -16.10 1.29
CA LYS A 46 3.50 -16.39 2.41
C LYS A 46 2.59 -15.20 2.72
N ILE A 47 1.28 -15.41 2.60
CA ILE A 47 0.25 -14.43 2.99
C ILE A 47 -0.41 -14.87 4.29
N ASN A 48 -0.30 -14.04 5.32
CA ASN A 48 -0.96 -14.27 6.61
C ASN A 48 -1.80 -13.05 6.98
N ASN A 49 -3.10 -13.21 7.26
CA ASN A 49 -3.96 -12.11 7.74
C ASN A 49 -3.87 -10.82 6.89
N ASN A 50 -3.96 -10.94 5.56
CA ASN A 50 -3.78 -9.81 4.62
C ASN A 50 -2.40 -9.11 4.71
N HIS A 51 -1.39 -9.82 5.17
CA HIS A 51 -0.01 -9.36 5.16
C HIS A 51 0.82 -10.21 4.19
N ALA A 52 1.42 -9.54 3.21
CA ALA A 52 2.40 -10.12 2.30
C ALA A 52 3.75 -9.40 2.51
N PRO A 53 4.83 -10.09 2.91
CA PRO A 53 6.13 -9.47 3.12
C PRO A 53 6.78 -9.16 1.77
N LEU A 54 6.43 -8.01 1.19
CA LEU A 54 6.93 -7.56 -0.10
C LEU A 54 7.76 -6.29 0.06
N TYR A 55 9.01 -6.34 -0.40
CA TYR A 55 9.88 -5.18 -0.44
C TYR A 55 9.26 -4.13 -1.36
N LYS A 56 9.00 -2.94 -0.80
CA LYS A 56 8.29 -1.83 -1.45
C LYS A 56 6.93 -2.23 -2.06
N PHE A 57 6.25 -3.24 -1.50
CA PHE A 57 5.01 -3.80 -2.04
C PHE A 57 5.15 -4.44 -3.43
N VAL A 58 6.37 -4.84 -3.82
CA VAL A 58 6.66 -5.42 -5.13
C VAL A 58 7.35 -6.78 -5.04
N PHE A 59 8.49 -6.89 -4.35
CA PHE A 59 9.37 -8.07 -4.46
C PHE A 59 9.33 -8.97 -3.22
N PRO A 60 9.16 -10.29 -3.36
CA PRO A 60 9.37 -11.23 -2.26
C PRO A 60 10.87 -11.29 -1.88
N PRO A 61 11.25 -10.98 -0.62
CA PRO A 61 12.66 -10.89 -0.21
C PRO A 61 13.43 -12.22 -0.21
N HIS A 62 12.73 -13.34 -0.11
CA HIS A 62 13.33 -14.67 0.07
C HIS A 62 13.72 -15.37 -1.23
N LEU A 63 13.35 -14.80 -2.38
CA LEU A 63 13.72 -15.37 -3.67
C LEU A 63 15.20 -15.09 -3.97
N GLU A 64 15.96 -16.15 -4.24
CA GLU A 64 17.38 -16.04 -4.62
C GLU A 64 17.57 -15.19 -5.89
N LYS A 65 16.62 -15.26 -6.83
CA LYS A 65 16.62 -14.46 -8.06
C LYS A 65 15.37 -13.57 -8.09
N PRO A 66 15.51 -12.25 -8.32
CA PRO A 66 14.38 -11.33 -8.36
C PRO A 66 13.64 -11.45 -9.70
N THR A 67 12.89 -12.54 -9.87
CA THR A 67 12.20 -12.91 -11.13
C THR A 67 10.68 -12.90 -11.00
N LEU A 68 10.17 -12.59 -9.81
CA LEU A 68 8.76 -12.41 -9.51
C LEU A 68 8.54 -11.03 -8.88
N ALA A 69 7.51 -10.33 -9.35
CA ALA A 69 7.07 -9.05 -8.82
C ALA A 69 5.55 -9.04 -8.72
N VAL A 70 5.02 -8.53 -7.62
CA VAL A 70 3.61 -8.28 -7.41
C VAL A 70 3.35 -6.80 -7.70
N ILE A 71 2.36 -6.51 -8.55
CA ILE A 71 2.05 -5.14 -8.94
C ILE A 71 0.66 -4.77 -8.41
N GLY A 72 0.54 -3.60 -7.79
CA GLY A 72 -0.73 -3.09 -7.29
C GLY A 72 -1.23 -3.73 -5.99
N LEU A 73 -0.40 -4.46 -5.25
CA LEU A 73 -0.77 -4.96 -3.92
C LEU A 73 -0.46 -3.93 -2.83
N LEU A 74 -1.19 -2.82 -2.84
CA LEU A 74 -1.11 -1.76 -1.84
C LEU A 74 -2.38 -0.88 -1.85
N GLN A 75 -2.58 -0.11 -0.79
CA GLN A 75 -3.71 0.82 -0.62
C GLN A 75 -3.19 2.25 -0.39
N PRO A 76 -2.93 3.01 -1.47
CA PRO A 76 -2.46 4.38 -1.33
C PRO A 76 -3.59 5.34 -0.92
N LEU A 77 -3.24 6.40 -0.19
CA LEU A 77 -4.08 7.60 -0.09
C LEU A 77 -4.01 8.41 -1.38
N GLY A 78 -4.51 7.83 -2.47
CA GLY A 78 -4.42 8.37 -3.82
C GLY A 78 -4.76 7.32 -4.88
N ALA A 79 -4.42 7.60 -6.14
CA ALA A 79 -4.68 6.66 -7.23
C ALA A 79 -3.66 5.52 -7.22
N ILE A 80 -4.11 4.28 -7.41
CA ILE A 80 -3.21 3.12 -7.51
C ILE A 80 -2.51 3.02 -8.88
N MET A 81 -3.16 3.49 -9.95
CA MET A 81 -2.68 3.30 -11.32
C MET A 81 -1.30 3.93 -11.58
N PRO A 82 -0.98 5.17 -11.13
CA PRO A 82 0.35 5.74 -11.30
C PRO A 82 1.43 4.98 -10.51
N ILE A 83 1.09 4.46 -9.33
CA ILE A 83 2.02 3.65 -8.54
C ILE A 83 2.27 2.32 -9.24
N ALA A 84 1.24 1.65 -9.75
CA ALA A 84 1.38 0.39 -10.49
C ALA A 84 2.25 0.54 -11.76
N GLU A 85 2.16 1.69 -12.44
CA GLU A 85 3.04 2.05 -13.58
C GLU A 85 4.50 2.15 -13.14
N LEU A 86 4.80 2.88 -12.05
CA LEU A 86 6.16 2.99 -11.51
C LEU A 86 6.69 1.64 -11.00
N GLN A 87 5.85 0.87 -10.31
CA GLN A 87 6.20 -0.49 -9.87
C GLN A 87 6.59 -1.36 -11.07
N THR A 88 5.84 -1.27 -12.18
CA THR A 88 6.12 -2.05 -13.40
C THR A 88 7.41 -1.60 -14.09
N ARG A 89 7.67 -0.28 -14.17
CA ARG A 89 8.93 0.25 -14.68
C ARG A 89 10.12 -0.22 -13.87
N TRP A 90 9.98 -0.23 -12.55
CA TRP A 90 11.04 -0.69 -11.67
C TRP A 90 11.25 -2.20 -11.80
N ALA A 91 10.16 -2.98 -11.77
CA ALA A 91 10.19 -4.43 -11.90
C ALA A 91 10.89 -4.89 -13.19
N THR A 92 10.54 -4.28 -14.33
CA THR A 92 11.15 -4.63 -15.62
C THR A 92 12.64 -4.31 -15.68
N GLN A 93 13.10 -3.23 -15.05
CA GLN A 93 14.53 -2.93 -14.97
C GLN A 93 15.30 -3.90 -14.06
N VAL A 94 14.69 -4.35 -12.95
CA VAL A 94 15.26 -5.38 -12.09
C VAL A 94 15.34 -6.72 -12.82
N PHE A 95 14.27 -7.12 -13.54
CA PHE A 95 14.26 -8.35 -14.33
C PHE A 95 15.33 -8.36 -15.44
N LYS A 96 15.63 -7.20 -16.03
CA LYS A 96 16.73 -7.03 -16.99
C LYS A 96 18.12 -6.97 -16.35
N GLY A 97 18.21 -6.95 -15.02
CA GLY A 97 19.48 -6.81 -14.28
C GLY A 97 20.08 -5.41 -14.32
N LEU A 98 19.33 -4.40 -14.80
CA LEU A 98 19.80 -3.01 -14.87
C LEU A 98 19.78 -2.33 -13.50
N LEU A 99 18.81 -2.71 -12.66
CA LEU A 99 18.72 -2.32 -11.26
C LEU A 99 18.85 -3.56 -10.39
N LYS A 100 19.51 -3.43 -9.24
CA LYS A 100 19.70 -4.51 -8.29
C LYS A 100 18.89 -4.25 -7.02
N LEU A 101 18.29 -5.30 -6.47
CA LEU A 101 17.70 -5.25 -5.15
C LEU A 101 18.80 -5.30 -4.08
N PRO A 102 18.57 -4.73 -2.89
CA PRO A 102 19.47 -4.88 -1.76
C PRO A 102 19.42 -6.31 -1.19
N SER A 103 20.16 -6.57 -0.10
CA SER A 103 20.14 -7.89 0.53
C SER A 103 18.76 -8.26 1.07
N ALA A 104 18.49 -9.55 1.26
CA ALA A 104 17.24 -10.01 1.85
C ALA A 104 17.02 -9.41 3.25
N ASP A 105 18.08 -9.28 4.05
CA ASP A 105 18.02 -8.68 5.39
C ASP A 105 17.63 -7.19 5.33
N ASP A 106 18.20 -6.44 4.39
CA ASP A 106 17.85 -5.02 4.19
C ASP A 106 16.40 -4.86 3.72
N MET A 107 15.94 -5.74 2.81
CA MET A 107 14.56 -5.76 2.35
C MET A 107 13.59 -6.06 3.50
N MET A 108 13.91 -7.03 4.35
CA MET A 108 13.11 -7.39 5.52
C MET A 108 13.11 -6.28 6.58
N ALA A 109 14.24 -5.62 6.81
CA ALA A 109 14.34 -4.49 7.72
C ALA A 109 13.48 -3.30 7.24
N ASP A 110 13.46 -3.05 5.93
CA ASP A 110 12.61 -2.03 5.31
C ASP A 110 11.11 -2.33 5.49
N ILE A 111 10.70 -3.57 5.23
CA ILE A 111 9.31 -4.02 5.44
C ILE A 111 8.90 -3.81 6.90
N ALA A 112 9.72 -4.28 7.84
CA ALA A 112 9.46 -4.14 9.28
C ALA A 112 9.36 -2.67 9.70
N LYS A 113 10.23 -1.81 9.16
CA LYS A 113 10.17 -0.36 9.39
C LYS A 113 8.85 0.23 8.88
N LYS A 114 8.42 -0.12 7.66
CA LYS A 114 7.19 0.38 7.06
C LYS A 114 5.94 -0.01 7.85
N ILE A 115 5.88 -1.27 8.30
CA ILE A 115 4.78 -1.75 9.16
C ILE A 115 4.70 -0.91 10.44
N LYS A 116 5.84 -0.71 11.12
CA LYS A 116 5.92 0.08 12.35
C LYS A 116 5.54 1.56 12.13
N GLU A 117 5.85 2.13 10.98
CA GLU A 117 5.42 3.48 10.61
C GLU A 117 3.91 3.55 10.39
N ASN A 118 3.33 2.56 9.71
CA ASN A 118 1.90 2.47 9.47
C ASN A 118 1.10 2.25 10.77
N GLU A 119 1.58 1.40 11.68
CA GLU A 119 0.97 1.19 13.01
C GLU A 119 0.87 2.47 13.84
N LYS A 120 1.81 3.42 13.66
CA LYS A 120 1.78 4.72 14.32
C LYS A 120 0.83 5.72 13.65
N ARG A 121 0.62 5.57 12.34
CA ARG A 121 -0.14 6.53 11.51
C ARG A 121 -1.63 6.19 11.42
N TYR A 122 -1.98 4.92 11.49
CA TYR A 122 -3.33 4.44 11.17
C TYR A 122 -3.98 3.66 12.31
N VAL A 123 -5.31 3.68 12.33
CA VAL A 123 -6.11 2.96 13.34
C VAL A 123 -6.00 1.45 13.13
N PRO A 124 -5.65 0.66 14.17
CA PRO A 124 -5.48 -0.79 14.10
C PRO A 124 -6.56 -1.50 13.26
N SER A 125 -6.16 -2.08 12.14
CA SER A 125 -7.02 -2.88 11.27
C SER A 125 -6.20 -3.83 10.42
N GLN A 126 -6.84 -4.85 9.85
CA GLN A 126 -6.20 -5.81 8.95
C GLN A 126 -5.67 -5.17 7.65
N HIS A 127 -6.09 -3.94 7.34
CA HIS A 127 -5.70 -3.22 6.12
C HIS A 127 -4.50 -2.28 6.30
N ILE A 128 -4.07 -2.00 7.54
CA ILE A 128 -2.90 -1.13 7.82
C ILE A 128 -1.66 -1.57 7.04
N THR A 129 -1.49 -2.89 6.90
CA THR A 129 -0.31 -3.52 6.30
C THR A 129 -0.08 -3.09 4.86
N LEU A 130 -1.14 -2.71 4.14
CA LEU A 130 -1.08 -2.29 2.73
C LEU A 130 -1.08 -0.77 2.56
N GLN A 131 -1.32 0.01 3.61
CA GLN A 131 -1.53 1.45 3.47
C GLN A 131 -0.23 2.21 3.19
N VAL A 132 -0.29 3.14 2.24
CA VAL A 132 0.85 4.01 1.92
C VAL A 132 0.42 5.47 1.73
N GLN A 133 1.31 6.39 2.12
CA GLN A 133 1.20 7.78 1.71
C GLN A 133 1.59 7.88 0.23
N TYR A 134 0.72 8.48 -0.58
CA TYR A 134 0.84 8.46 -2.03
C TYR A 134 2.14 9.13 -2.51
N ILE A 135 2.40 10.37 -2.09
CA ILE A 135 3.57 11.15 -2.53
C ILE A 135 4.86 10.48 -2.08
N ASP A 136 4.99 10.17 -0.78
CA ASP A 136 6.17 9.49 -0.21
C ASP A 136 6.54 8.25 -1.02
N HIS A 137 5.56 7.42 -1.35
CA HIS A 137 5.80 6.16 -2.04
C HIS A 137 6.10 6.33 -3.54
N VAL A 138 5.42 7.26 -4.22
CA VAL A 138 5.73 7.63 -5.61
C VAL A 138 7.16 8.16 -5.70
N ASP A 139 7.56 9.06 -4.81
CA ASP A 139 8.90 9.60 -4.74
C ASP A 139 9.96 8.55 -4.45
N GLU A 140 9.66 7.61 -3.56
CA GLU A 140 10.52 6.47 -3.23
C GLU A 140 10.77 5.59 -4.47
N LEU A 141 9.72 5.18 -5.18
CA LEU A 141 9.85 4.39 -6.41
C LEU A 141 10.55 5.18 -7.52
N ALA A 142 10.22 6.46 -7.68
CA ALA A 142 10.87 7.33 -8.66
C ALA A 142 12.35 7.52 -8.37
N SER A 143 12.75 7.56 -7.09
CA SER A 143 14.15 7.63 -6.68
C SER A 143 14.90 6.34 -7.01
N LEU A 144 14.30 5.17 -6.73
CA LEU A 144 14.87 3.86 -7.08
C LEU A 144 15.05 3.71 -8.60
N LEU A 145 14.17 4.33 -9.38
CA LEU A 145 14.23 4.38 -10.84
C LEU A 145 15.18 5.45 -11.40
N GLY A 146 15.64 6.39 -10.57
CA GLY A 146 16.42 7.55 -11.03
C GLY A 146 15.62 8.55 -11.88
N VAL A 147 14.28 8.59 -11.72
CA VAL A 147 13.37 9.47 -12.49
C VAL A 147 12.67 10.51 -11.62
N LYS A 148 12.99 10.57 -10.33
CA LYS A 148 12.48 11.62 -9.43
C LYS A 148 13.03 12.98 -9.89
N PRO A 149 12.16 13.99 -10.12
CA PRO A 149 12.61 15.33 -10.49
C PRO A 149 13.53 15.94 -9.43
N ASN A 150 14.65 16.52 -9.85
CA ASN A 150 15.53 17.27 -8.97
C ASN A 150 14.98 18.70 -8.81
N LEU A 151 14.16 18.91 -7.79
CA LEU A 151 13.49 20.20 -7.56
C LEU A 151 14.47 21.38 -7.42
N PRO A 152 15.57 21.31 -6.62
CA PRO A 152 16.54 22.40 -6.55
C PRO A 152 17.12 22.78 -7.91
N PHE A 153 17.48 21.81 -8.74
CA PHE A 153 17.99 22.05 -10.08
C PHE A 153 16.91 22.62 -11.01
N LEU A 154 15.66 22.17 -10.84
CA LEU A 154 14.52 22.66 -11.60
C LEU A 154 14.20 24.12 -11.26
N PHE A 155 14.32 24.53 -9.98
CA PHE A 155 14.18 25.94 -9.60
C PHE A 155 15.20 26.87 -10.27
N LEU A 156 16.39 26.36 -10.60
CA LEU A 156 17.42 27.11 -11.31
C LEU A 156 17.18 27.19 -12.83
N THR A 157 16.63 26.13 -13.41
CA THR A 157 16.50 25.98 -14.88
C THR A 157 15.13 26.35 -15.42
N ASP A 158 14.06 25.99 -14.71
CA ASP A 158 12.67 26.32 -15.00
C ASP A 158 11.86 26.56 -13.70
N PRO A 159 11.96 27.78 -13.12
CA PRO A 159 11.30 28.10 -11.86
C PRO A 159 9.77 28.06 -11.95
N LYS A 160 9.18 28.23 -13.14
CA LYS A 160 7.72 28.13 -13.32
C LYS A 160 7.28 26.69 -13.15
N LEU A 161 7.94 25.76 -13.84
CA LEU A 161 7.65 24.33 -13.71
C LEU A 161 7.91 23.83 -12.28
N ALA A 162 9.02 24.25 -11.66
CA ALA A 162 9.34 23.88 -10.27
C ALA A 162 8.23 24.29 -9.30
N LEU A 163 7.68 25.50 -9.46
CA LEU A 163 6.62 26.01 -8.61
C LEU A 163 5.30 25.24 -8.80
N GLU A 164 4.94 24.89 -10.03
CA GLU A 164 3.73 24.09 -10.31
C GLU A 164 3.83 22.68 -9.73
N VAL A 165 4.99 22.02 -9.88
CA VAL A 165 5.25 20.70 -9.29
C VAL A 165 5.12 20.77 -7.76
N CYS A 166 5.79 21.72 -7.09
CA CYS A 166 5.71 21.86 -5.64
C CYS A 166 4.31 22.24 -5.13
N ARG A 167 3.57 23.09 -5.84
CA ARG A 167 2.21 23.50 -5.45
C ARG A 167 1.20 22.36 -5.55
N SER A 168 1.32 21.55 -6.59
CA SER A 168 0.48 20.37 -6.76
C SER A 168 0.66 19.36 -5.62
N ASP A 169 1.85 19.33 -5.04
CA ASP A 169 2.22 18.46 -3.91
C ASP A 169 1.61 18.94 -2.58
N LEU A 170 1.68 20.24 -2.31
CA LEU A 170 1.14 20.87 -1.09
C LEU A 170 -0.39 20.93 -1.04
N SER A 171 -1.08 20.84 -2.18
CA SER A 171 -2.55 20.93 -2.26
C SER A 171 -3.32 19.71 -1.74
N LYS A 172 -2.61 18.65 -1.31
CA LYS A 172 -3.19 17.37 -0.87
C LYS A 172 -3.03 17.06 0.62
N HIS A 173 -2.56 18.04 1.41
CA HIS A 173 -2.48 18.00 2.87
C HIS A 173 -3.45 19.00 3.49
#